data_AF-A0AAD7ICB6-F1
#
_entry.id   AF-A0AAD7ICB6-F1
#
_cell.length_a   1.000
_cell.length_b   1.000
_cell.length_c   1.000
_cell.angle_alpha   90.00
_cell.angle_beta   90.00
_cell.angle_gamma   90.00
#
_symmetry.space_group_name_H-M   'P 1'
#
loop_
_entity.id
_entity.type
_entity.pdbx_description
1 polymer ?
#
loop_
_entity_poly.entity_id
_entity_poly.type
_entity_poly.pdbx_seq_one_letter_code
_entity_poly.pdbx_strand_id
1 'polypeptide(L)'
;MSTNRLRIRLAAFDASIAEHQIALETLQRGRATVAAELSSKATFSVVTLPVEITTAIFTLCLPTIEELHENNIRRRDGSAMPPTLTAPSILVECCHAWRDIAVATPSLWTTLPLCLKETEFGNTNTAFSISRRRADEYVDRWLGRAGLRPLTIVFCLVQENLDYDHDTDLPTAAHCMRSAMRRYADRLEELDFKTTASSLDIEFMDLDRIHFPLLQRAVVGITIPIEIPGWPARFSEMRLGCARSLTKYEGPINDFGLFSLAPNVVEMKCDAVGGIYDKTKTVVLVHLRSLTLSGGSVRITWVLLQLTLPALVSLRISGSCTPDGLEPCLERSAPPLQTLSLALSHAEGEDGWVPGNPVSHPWLPRSRTSSSTPPPINFSPTFCIFRRTRTLVYPA
;
A
#
# COMPACT_ATOMS: atom_id res chain seq x y z
N MET A 1 -71.88 -49.71 -32.95
CA MET A 1 -71.39 -49.59 -31.56
C MET A 1 -72.38 -48.75 -30.77
N SER A 2 -72.93 -49.27 -29.66
CA SER A 2 -73.93 -48.55 -28.84
C SER A 2 -73.30 -47.28 -28.22
N THR A 3 -73.97 -46.14 -28.37
CA THR A 3 -73.61 -44.84 -27.76
C THR A 3 -73.42 -44.93 -26.24
N ASN A 4 -74.09 -45.89 -25.59
CA ASN A 4 -73.95 -46.16 -24.16
C ASN A 4 -72.54 -46.67 -23.80
N ARG A 5 -71.91 -47.50 -24.66
CA ARG A 5 -70.55 -48.02 -24.44
C ARG A 5 -69.50 -46.91 -24.49
N LEU A 6 -69.70 -45.90 -25.35
CA LEU A 6 -68.81 -44.74 -25.44
C LEU A 6 -68.95 -43.83 -24.20
N ARG A 7 -70.17 -43.63 -23.69
CA ARG A 7 -70.40 -42.86 -22.47
C ARG A 7 -69.77 -43.50 -21.24
N ILE A 8 -69.90 -44.82 -21.09
CA ILE A 8 -69.25 -45.57 -20.01
C ILE A 8 -67.72 -45.44 -20.09
N ARG A 9 -67.15 -45.55 -21.30
CA ARG A 9 -65.71 -45.42 -21.51
C ARG A 9 -65.20 -43.99 -21.30
N LEU A 10 -65.98 -42.99 -21.70
CA LEU A 10 -65.67 -41.58 -21.44
C LEU A 10 -65.70 -41.28 -19.94
N ALA A 11 -66.74 -41.71 -19.23
CA ALA A 11 -66.84 -41.56 -17.77
C ALA A 11 -65.67 -42.24 -17.03
N ALA A 12 -65.22 -43.40 -17.53
CA ALA A 12 -64.04 -44.08 -17.00
C ALA A 12 -62.73 -43.28 -17.23
N PHE A 13 -62.58 -42.65 -18.40
CA PHE A 13 -61.44 -41.76 -18.65
C PHE A 13 -61.49 -40.49 -17.81
N ASP A 14 -62.66 -39.86 -17.68
CA ASP A 14 -62.83 -38.65 -16.85
C ASP A 14 -62.51 -38.94 -15.38
N ALA A 15 -62.95 -40.09 -14.86
CA ALA A 15 -62.61 -40.55 -13.52
C ALA A 15 -61.09 -40.75 -13.36
N SER A 16 -60.42 -41.35 -14.35
CA SER A 16 -58.97 -41.53 -14.34
C SER A 16 -58.23 -40.19 -14.42
N ILE A 17 -58.70 -39.24 -15.24
CA ILE A 17 -58.11 -37.89 -15.31
C ILE A 17 -58.24 -37.18 -13.96
N ALA A 18 -59.41 -37.23 -13.32
CA ALA A 18 -59.63 -36.63 -12.01
C ALA A 18 -58.71 -37.25 -10.94
N GLU A 19 -58.52 -38.57 -10.95
CA GLU A 19 -57.59 -39.27 -10.06
C GLU A 19 -56.14 -38.80 -10.26
N HIS A 20 -55.69 -38.70 -11.51
CA HIS A 20 -54.33 -38.24 -11.83
C HIS A 20 -54.12 -36.76 -11.46
N GLN A 21 -55.15 -35.91 -11.60
CA GLN A 21 -55.08 -34.52 -11.17
C GLN A 21 -54.87 -34.40 -9.65
N ILE A 22 -55.61 -35.17 -8.85
CA ILE A 22 -55.44 -35.20 -7.39
C ILE A 22 -54.03 -35.69 -7.01
N ALA A 23 -53.53 -36.73 -7.69
CA ALA A 23 -52.18 -37.22 -7.48
C ALA A 23 -51.11 -36.16 -7.81
N LEU A 24 -51.28 -35.43 -8.91
CA LEU A 24 -50.37 -34.37 -9.33
C LEU A 24 -50.37 -33.17 -8.37
N GLU A 25 -51.55 -32.74 -7.91
CA GLU A 25 -51.67 -31.69 -6.89
C GLU A 25 -51.00 -32.09 -5.57
N THR A 26 -51.14 -33.37 -5.18
CA THR A 26 -50.51 -33.91 -3.98
C THR A 26 -48.99 -33.91 -4.09
N LEU A 27 -48.44 -34.33 -5.24
CA LEU A 27 -47.00 -34.29 -5.50
C LEU A 27 -46.47 -32.84 -5.58
N GLN A 28 -47.23 -31.92 -6.19
CA GLN A 28 -46.86 -30.51 -6.24
C GLN A 28 -46.83 -29.87 -4.85
N ARG A 29 -47.81 -30.18 -3.99
CA ARG A 29 -47.83 -29.74 -2.59
C ARG A 29 -46.64 -30.31 -1.82
N GLY A 30 -46.36 -31.61 -1.98
CA GLY A 30 -45.18 -32.25 -1.39
C GLY A 30 -43.88 -31.59 -1.83
N ARG A 31 -43.72 -31.31 -3.14
CA ARG A 31 -42.56 -30.59 -3.68
C ARG A 31 -42.43 -29.19 -3.08
N ALA A 32 -43.53 -28.44 -2.96
CA ALA A 32 -43.52 -27.11 -2.38
C ALA A 32 -43.11 -27.13 -0.90
N THR A 33 -43.61 -28.09 -0.12
CA THR A 33 -43.21 -28.28 1.29
C THR A 33 -41.72 -28.60 1.42
N VAL A 34 -41.21 -29.55 0.62
CA VAL A 34 -39.77 -29.89 0.63
C VAL A 34 -38.92 -28.71 0.17
N ALA A 35 -39.36 -27.95 -0.83
CA ALA A 35 -38.65 -26.75 -1.29
C ALA A 35 -38.61 -25.65 -0.21
N ALA A 36 -39.69 -25.46 0.55
CA ALA A 36 -39.73 -24.51 1.66
C ALA A 36 -38.85 -24.96 2.83
N GLU A 37 -38.89 -26.25 3.18
CA GLU A 37 -38.01 -26.83 4.19
C GLU A 37 -36.53 -26.72 3.78
N LEU A 38 -36.22 -27.05 2.52
CA LEU A 38 -34.89 -26.88 1.96
C LEU A 38 -34.49 -25.40 1.98
N SER A 39 -35.35 -24.46 1.61
CA SER A 39 -34.99 -23.03 1.63
C SER A 39 -34.78 -22.49 3.04
N SER A 40 -35.48 -23.01 4.04
CA SER A 40 -35.31 -22.62 5.45
C SER A 40 -34.08 -23.24 6.12
N LYS A 41 -33.63 -24.41 5.66
CA LYS A 41 -32.50 -25.16 6.23
C LYS A 41 -31.24 -25.11 5.38
N ALA A 42 -31.36 -24.81 4.08
CA ALA A 42 -30.24 -24.72 3.18
C ALA A 42 -29.52 -23.40 3.46
N THR A 43 -28.34 -23.53 4.05
CA THR A 43 -27.24 -22.69 3.64
C THR A 43 -27.14 -22.84 2.11
N PHE A 44 -27.42 -21.77 1.37
CA PHE A 44 -27.15 -21.75 -0.07
C PHE A 44 -25.71 -22.20 -0.24
N SER A 45 -25.52 -23.39 -0.80
CA SER A 45 -24.18 -23.89 -1.06
C SER A 45 -23.56 -22.90 -2.02
N VAL A 46 -22.42 -22.29 -1.66
CA VAL A 46 -21.73 -21.34 -2.55
C VAL A 46 -21.43 -21.98 -3.91
N VAL A 47 -21.41 -23.32 -3.99
CA VAL A 47 -21.27 -24.10 -5.21
C VAL A 47 -22.43 -23.90 -6.22
N THR A 48 -23.60 -23.42 -5.80
CA THR A 48 -24.72 -23.15 -6.72
C THR A 48 -24.74 -21.72 -7.24
N LEU A 49 -23.83 -20.86 -6.79
CA LEU A 49 -23.74 -19.50 -7.33
C LEU A 49 -23.14 -19.53 -8.75
N PRO A 50 -23.63 -18.70 -9.68
CA PRO A 50 -22.97 -18.50 -10.96
C PRO A 50 -21.49 -18.12 -10.77
N VAL A 51 -20.64 -18.56 -11.69
CA VAL A 51 -19.18 -18.35 -11.60
C VAL A 51 -18.83 -16.87 -11.50
N GLU A 52 -19.60 -16.00 -12.14
CA GLU A 52 -19.43 -14.55 -12.14
C GLU A 52 -19.64 -13.97 -10.73
N ILE A 53 -20.68 -14.45 -10.03
CA ILE A 53 -20.99 -14.02 -8.67
C ILE A 53 -19.92 -14.52 -7.70
N THR A 54 -19.51 -15.78 -7.83
CA THR A 54 -18.44 -16.35 -7.00
C THR A 54 -17.12 -15.62 -7.21
N THR A 55 -16.79 -15.27 -8.46
CA THR A 55 -15.60 -14.49 -8.81
C THR A 55 -15.63 -13.09 -8.21
N ALA A 56 -16.80 -12.43 -8.25
CA ALA A 56 -17.00 -11.13 -7.62
C ALA A 56 -16.81 -11.20 -6.10
N ILE A 57 -17.38 -12.23 -5.45
CA ILE A 57 -17.18 -12.48 -4.01
C ILE A 57 -15.68 -12.67 -3.71
N PHE A 58 -14.98 -13.51 -4.48
CA PHE A 58 -13.55 -13.75 -4.26
C PHE A 58 -12.72 -12.47 -4.38
N THR A 59 -13.05 -11.61 -5.35
CA THR A 59 -12.37 -10.33 -5.55
C THR A 59 -12.61 -9.38 -4.37
N LEU A 60 -13.83 -9.38 -3.79
CA LEU A 60 -14.16 -8.60 -2.60
C LEU A 60 -13.50 -9.15 -1.31
N CYS A 61 -13.07 -10.41 -1.31
CA CYS A 61 -12.35 -11.02 -0.20
C CYS A 61 -10.83 -10.78 -0.24
N LEU A 62 -10.31 -10.11 -1.27
CA LEU A 62 -8.89 -9.80 -1.33
C LEU A 62 -8.56 -8.68 -0.33
N PRO A 63 -7.49 -8.84 0.47
CA PRO A 63 -7.06 -7.78 1.35
C PRO A 63 -6.56 -6.58 0.54
N THR A 64 -6.86 -5.39 1.04
CA THR A 64 -6.24 -4.16 0.57
C THR A 64 -4.74 -4.17 0.85
N ILE A 65 -3.97 -3.33 0.14
CA ILE A 65 -2.52 -3.22 0.36
C ILE A 65 -2.25 -2.72 1.79
N GLU A 66 -3.10 -1.83 2.30
CA GLU A 66 -3.06 -1.33 3.66
C GLU A 66 -3.28 -2.45 4.68
N GLU A 67 -4.31 -3.29 4.50
CA GLU A 67 -4.56 -4.46 5.36
C GLU A 67 -3.41 -5.46 5.29
N LEU A 68 -2.80 -5.68 4.11
CA LEU A 68 -1.61 -6.53 4.00
C LEU A 68 -0.46 -5.99 4.86
N HIS A 69 -0.26 -4.68 4.92
CA HIS A 69 0.74 -4.09 5.81
C HIS A 69 0.38 -4.25 7.28
N GLU A 70 -0.85 -3.94 7.67
CA GLU A 70 -1.28 -4.07 9.05
C GLU A 70 -1.15 -5.51 9.54
N ASN A 71 -1.55 -6.48 8.69
CA ASN A 71 -1.39 -7.90 8.98
C ASN A 71 0.10 -8.29 9.09
N ASN A 72 0.96 -7.75 8.24
CA ASN A 72 2.40 -7.97 8.32
C ASN A 72 3.02 -7.35 9.59
N ILE A 73 2.57 -6.17 10.02
CA ILE A 73 3.02 -5.52 11.26
C ILE A 73 2.55 -6.31 12.48
N ARG A 74 1.28 -6.72 12.51
CA ARG A 74 0.74 -7.55 13.61
C ARG A 74 1.52 -8.86 13.76
N ARG A 75 2.07 -9.44 12.69
CA ARG A 75 2.90 -10.66 12.78
C ARG A 75 4.11 -10.55 13.71
N ARG A 76 4.57 -9.33 14.02
CA ARG A 76 5.68 -9.06 14.93
C ARG A 76 5.44 -9.55 16.36
N ASP A 77 4.19 -9.68 16.78
CA ASP A 77 3.85 -10.15 18.13
C ASP A 77 3.83 -11.68 18.28
N GLY A 78 4.14 -12.43 17.21
CA GLY A 78 4.15 -13.89 17.20
C GLY A 78 2.75 -14.54 17.19
N SER A 79 1.67 -13.77 17.16
CA SER A 79 0.29 -14.28 17.19
C SER A 79 -0.33 -14.53 15.80
N ALA A 80 0.34 -14.09 14.73
CA ALA A 80 -0.32 -13.98 13.43
C ALA A 80 -0.33 -15.26 12.57
N MET A 81 -1.42 -15.37 11.82
CA MET A 81 -1.72 -16.39 10.82
C MET A 81 -0.60 -16.51 9.75
N PRO A 82 -0.18 -17.72 9.34
CA PRO A 82 0.91 -17.93 8.39
C PRO A 82 0.67 -17.26 7.02
N PRO A 83 1.74 -16.90 6.28
CA PRO A 83 1.65 -16.26 4.95
C PRO A 83 0.79 -17.02 3.93
N THR A 84 0.75 -18.35 4.07
CA THR A 84 -0.01 -19.28 3.21
C THR A 84 -1.53 -19.10 3.34
N LEU A 85 -2.00 -18.44 4.39
CA LEU A 85 -3.40 -18.17 4.65
C LEU A 85 -3.79 -16.75 4.24
N THR A 86 -3.31 -16.29 3.09
CA THR A 86 -3.80 -15.06 2.45
C THR A 86 -4.61 -15.44 1.21
N ALA A 87 -5.70 -14.72 0.94
CA ALA A 87 -6.39 -14.87 -0.33
C ALA A 87 -5.44 -14.49 -1.48
N PRO A 88 -5.48 -15.20 -2.63
CA PRO A 88 -6.39 -16.29 -2.98
C PRO A 88 -6.00 -17.72 -2.53
N SER A 89 -4.87 -17.95 -1.84
CA SER A 89 -4.46 -19.31 -1.43
C SER A 89 -5.52 -20.05 -0.62
N ILE A 90 -6.15 -19.37 0.36
CA ILE A 90 -7.24 -19.98 1.15
C ILE A 90 -8.39 -20.46 0.25
N LEU A 91 -8.76 -19.67 -0.77
CA LEU A 91 -9.87 -19.99 -1.67
C LEU A 91 -9.60 -21.27 -2.47
N VAL A 92 -8.33 -21.54 -2.79
CA VAL A 92 -7.87 -22.75 -3.48
C VAL A 92 -7.90 -24.00 -2.58
N GLU A 93 -7.89 -23.81 -1.26
CA GLU A 93 -7.93 -24.90 -0.27
C GLU A 93 -9.34 -25.28 0.16
N CYS A 94 -10.35 -24.40 -0.01
CA CYS A 94 -11.72 -24.64 0.46
C CYS A 94 -12.40 -25.87 -0.17
N CYS A 95 -12.56 -25.91 -1.50
CA CYS A 95 -13.16 -27.04 -2.22
C CYS A 95 -12.73 -27.04 -3.69
N HIS A 96 -12.99 -28.13 -4.43
CA HIS A 96 -12.62 -28.25 -5.84
C HIS A 96 -13.24 -27.15 -6.72
N ALA A 97 -14.53 -26.87 -6.55
CA ALA A 97 -15.20 -25.83 -7.34
C ALA A 97 -14.58 -24.43 -7.12
N TRP A 98 -14.26 -24.08 -5.87
CA TRP A 98 -13.63 -22.81 -5.54
C TRP A 98 -12.20 -22.73 -6.08
N ARG A 99 -11.46 -23.83 -6.00
CA ARG A 99 -10.13 -23.94 -6.60
C ARG A 99 -10.17 -23.68 -8.09
N ASP A 100 -11.08 -24.30 -8.82
CA ASP A 100 -11.17 -24.16 -10.27
C ASP A 100 -11.49 -22.70 -10.64
N ILE A 101 -12.44 -22.08 -9.94
CA ILE A 101 -12.79 -20.66 -10.13
C ILE A 101 -11.61 -19.74 -9.78
N ALA A 102 -10.97 -19.93 -8.64
CA ALA A 102 -9.87 -19.09 -8.19
C ALA A 102 -8.66 -19.19 -9.12
N VAL A 103 -8.29 -20.39 -9.56
CA VAL A 103 -7.19 -20.61 -10.51
C VAL A 103 -7.53 -20.04 -11.88
N ALA A 104 -8.78 -20.13 -12.33
CA ALA A 104 -9.25 -19.58 -13.61
C ALA A 104 -9.48 -18.06 -13.58
N THR A 105 -9.26 -17.39 -12.44
CA THR A 105 -9.45 -15.94 -12.28
C THR A 105 -8.13 -15.21 -12.05
N PRO A 106 -7.42 -14.78 -13.13
CA PRO A 106 -6.11 -14.14 -13.02
C PRO A 106 -6.06 -12.88 -12.14
N SER A 107 -7.16 -12.12 -12.04
CA SER A 107 -7.22 -10.90 -11.23
C SER A 107 -7.05 -11.15 -9.73
N LEU A 108 -7.27 -12.38 -9.24
CA LEU A 108 -7.03 -12.72 -7.85
C LEU A 108 -5.54 -12.84 -7.52
N TRP A 109 -4.69 -13.03 -8.53
CA TRP A 109 -3.26 -13.34 -8.38
C TRP A 109 -2.36 -12.14 -8.68
N THR A 110 -2.92 -10.95 -8.96
CA THR A 110 -2.15 -9.76 -9.34
C THR A 110 -1.37 -9.16 -8.18
N THR A 111 -1.82 -9.38 -6.94
CA THR A 111 -1.13 -8.90 -5.73
C THR A 111 -0.44 -10.06 -5.05
N LEU A 112 0.89 -10.01 -4.95
CA LEU A 112 1.69 -11.01 -4.26
C LEU A 112 2.22 -10.43 -2.93
N PRO A 113 1.66 -10.83 -1.78
CA PRO A 113 2.25 -10.55 -0.48
C PRO A 113 3.39 -11.53 -0.19
N LEU A 114 4.60 -11.00 -0.01
CA LEU A 114 5.77 -11.74 0.45
C LEU A 114 6.15 -11.21 1.83
N CYS A 115 5.97 -12.05 2.85
CA CYS A 115 6.47 -11.78 4.19
C CYS A 115 7.50 -12.84 4.53
N LEU A 116 8.74 -12.43 4.77
CA LEU A 116 9.86 -13.32 5.06
C LEU A 116 10.37 -12.99 6.47
N LYS A 117 10.41 -14.02 7.32
CA LYS A 117 10.96 -13.93 8.68
C LYS A 117 12.39 -14.46 8.68
N GLU A 118 13.29 -13.75 9.36
CA GLU A 118 14.72 -14.09 9.40
C GLU A 118 15.01 -15.30 10.33
N THR A 119 14.19 -15.52 11.35
CA THR A 119 14.45 -16.46 12.46
C THR A 119 14.23 -17.94 12.15
N GLU A 120 13.66 -18.29 11.00
CA GLU A 120 13.29 -19.70 10.69
C GLU A 120 14.40 -20.50 9.99
N PHE A 121 15.54 -19.90 9.64
CA PHE A 121 16.56 -20.58 8.85
C PHE A 121 17.58 -21.40 9.66
N GLY A 122 17.73 -21.13 10.97
CA GLY A 122 18.70 -21.84 11.83
C GLY A 122 18.11 -22.90 12.76
N ASN A 123 16.80 -22.85 13.06
CA ASN A 123 16.17 -23.77 13.99
C ASN A 123 15.11 -24.60 13.26
N THR A 124 15.48 -25.80 12.82
CA THR A 124 14.67 -26.70 11.97
C THR A 124 13.35 -27.17 12.59
N ASN A 125 12.99 -26.70 13.79
CA ASN A 125 11.78 -27.09 14.50
C ASN A 125 10.59 -26.13 14.36
N THR A 126 10.73 -24.96 13.71
CA THR A 126 9.56 -24.15 13.31
C THR A 126 9.13 -24.51 11.89
N ALA A 127 7.88 -24.97 11.75
CA ALA A 127 7.35 -25.70 10.60
C ALA A 127 7.20 -24.92 9.28
N PHE A 128 7.79 -23.72 9.13
CA PHE A 128 7.51 -22.83 8.00
C PHE A 128 8.72 -22.20 7.30
N SER A 129 9.94 -22.70 7.52
CA SER A 129 11.07 -22.31 6.65
C SER A 129 10.87 -22.84 5.23
N ILE A 130 10.32 -21.98 4.37
CA ILE A 130 10.21 -22.25 2.94
C ILE A 130 11.63 -22.21 2.38
N SER A 131 12.16 -23.38 2.00
CA SER A 131 13.44 -23.43 1.30
C SER A 131 13.41 -22.49 0.08
N ARG A 132 14.55 -21.88 -0.27
CA ARG A 132 14.68 -20.98 -1.42
C ARG A 132 13.94 -21.46 -2.66
N ARG A 133 14.13 -22.75 -2.99
CA ARG A 133 13.48 -23.39 -4.13
C ARG A 133 11.95 -23.37 -4.05
N ARG A 134 11.38 -23.60 -2.86
CA ARG A 134 9.92 -23.54 -2.66
C ARG A 134 9.40 -22.09 -2.75
N ALA A 135 10.19 -21.11 -2.32
CA ALA A 135 9.81 -19.70 -2.43
C ALA A 135 9.79 -19.24 -3.90
N ASP A 136 10.83 -19.58 -4.68
CA ASP A 136 10.85 -19.32 -6.13
C ASP A 136 9.68 -20.03 -6.84
N GLU A 137 9.43 -21.31 -6.55
CA GLU A 137 8.31 -22.07 -7.12
C GLU A 137 6.94 -21.47 -6.74
N TYR A 138 6.81 -20.93 -5.51
CA TYR A 138 5.59 -20.27 -5.04
C TYR A 138 5.35 -18.96 -5.78
N VAL A 139 6.38 -18.11 -5.89
CA VAL A 139 6.33 -16.85 -6.65
C VAL A 139 5.93 -17.12 -8.10
N ASP A 140 6.59 -18.09 -8.75
CA ASP A 140 6.30 -18.43 -10.15
C ASP A 140 4.89 -18.96 -10.35
N ARG A 141 4.44 -19.83 -9.45
CA ARG A 141 3.07 -20.36 -9.50
C ARG A 141 2.04 -19.26 -9.27
N TRP A 142 2.29 -18.33 -8.36
CA TRP A 142 1.38 -17.23 -8.05
C TRP A 142 1.33 -16.23 -9.21
N LEU A 143 2.47 -15.64 -9.59
CA LEU A 143 2.56 -14.60 -10.61
C LEU A 143 2.32 -15.14 -12.03
N GLY A 144 2.54 -16.44 -12.25
CA GLY A 144 2.14 -17.14 -13.46
C GLY A 144 0.62 -17.21 -13.64
N ARG A 145 -0.15 -17.35 -12.56
CA ARG A 145 -1.63 -17.37 -12.61
C ARG A 145 -2.24 -16.01 -12.95
N ALA A 146 -1.53 -14.92 -12.66
CA ALA A 146 -1.95 -13.57 -13.03
C ALA A 146 -1.92 -13.31 -14.55
N GLY A 147 -1.31 -14.20 -15.35
CA GLY A 147 -1.29 -14.09 -16.81
C GLY A 147 -0.43 -12.93 -17.29
N LEU A 148 -1.01 -12.01 -18.09
CA LEU A 148 -0.34 -10.79 -18.57
C LEU A 148 -0.76 -9.53 -17.80
N ARG A 149 -1.53 -9.68 -16.71
CA ARG A 149 -2.02 -8.53 -15.96
C ARG A 149 -0.87 -7.80 -15.27
N PRO A 150 -1.01 -6.47 -15.06
CA PRO A 150 -0.14 -5.71 -14.18
C PRO A 150 -0.08 -6.33 -12.78
N LEU A 151 1.09 -6.20 -12.16
CA LEU A 151 1.41 -6.85 -10.90
C LEU A 151 1.68 -5.83 -9.80
N THR A 152 1.26 -6.20 -8.60
CA THR A 152 1.59 -5.53 -7.35
C THR A 152 2.36 -6.51 -6.49
N ILE A 153 3.60 -6.17 -6.12
CA ILE A 153 4.38 -6.97 -5.17
C ILE A 153 4.45 -6.18 -3.87
N VAL A 154 3.97 -6.79 -2.78
CA VAL A 154 4.06 -6.24 -1.43
C VAL A 154 5.05 -7.11 -0.67
N PHE A 155 6.23 -6.57 -0.41
CA PHE A 155 7.31 -7.24 0.27
C PHE A 155 7.51 -6.66 1.67
N CYS A 156 7.55 -7.52 2.67
CA CYS A 156 7.81 -7.15 4.05
C CYS A 156 8.84 -8.10 4.66
N LEU A 157 10.02 -7.55 4.99
CA LEU A 157 11.08 -8.24 5.72
C LEU A 157 11.03 -7.77 7.17
N VAL A 158 10.71 -8.69 8.07
CA VAL A 158 10.62 -8.40 9.51
C VAL A 158 11.72 -9.18 10.21
N GLN A 159 12.69 -8.47 10.76
CA GLN A 159 13.67 -9.06 11.68
C GLN A 159 13.10 -9.07 13.10
N GLU A 160 12.87 -10.27 13.62
CA GLU A 160 12.48 -10.50 15.01
C GLU A 160 13.76 -10.79 15.80
N ASN A 161 14.17 -9.84 16.65
CA ASN A 161 15.33 -9.89 17.58
C ASN A 161 16.73 -9.75 16.96
N LEU A 162 17.41 -8.65 17.33
CA LEU A 162 18.80 -8.33 17.01
C LEU A 162 19.79 -9.04 17.96
N ASP A 163 19.65 -10.34 18.18
CA ASP A 163 20.76 -11.08 18.81
C ASP A 163 21.80 -11.36 17.72
N TYR A 164 22.85 -10.53 17.75
CA TYR A 164 23.75 -10.18 16.64
C TYR A 164 24.74 -11.28 16.16
N ASP A 165 24.49 -12.57 16.38
CA ASP A 165 25.56 -13.58 16.24
C ASP A 165 25.33 -14.70 15.20
N HIS A 166 24.44 -14.49 14.22
CA HIS A 166 24.19 -15.50 13.17
C HIS A 166 24.39 -14.95 11.75
N ASP A 167 25.50 -15.37 11.14
CA ASP A 167 26.12 -14.80 9.94
C ASP A 167 25.71 -15.48 8.61
N THR A 168 24.57 -16.19 8.49
CA THR A 168 24.41 -17.11 7.33
C THR A 168 23.13 -17.14 6.48
N ASP A 169 21.96 -16.61 6.84
CA ASP A 169 20.73 -16.95 6.07
C ASP A 169 19.90 -15.80 5.46
N LEU A 170 20.26 -14.56 5.74
CA LEU A 170 19.70 -13.36 5.11
C LEU A 170 19.71 -13.34 3.54
N PRO A 171 20.67 -13.98 2.82
CA PRO A 171 20.73 -13.93 1.36
C PRO A 171 19.51 -14.52 0.63
N THR A 172 18.75 -15.42 1.26
CA THR A 172 17.69 -16.17 0.57
C THR A 172 16.46 -15.31 0.25
N ALA A 173 16.03 -14.48 1.20
CA ALA A 173 14.83 -13.67 1.08
C ALA A 173 14.97 -12.57 0.03
N ALA A 174 16.06 -11.82 0.13
CA ALA A 174 16.45 -10.82 -0.86
C ALA A 174 16.64 -11.44 -2.25
N HIS A 175 17.19 -12.66 -2.32
CA HIS A 175 17.32 -13.37 -3.59
C HIS A 175 15.97 -13.72 -4.22
N CYS A 176 15.03 -14.29 -3.47
CA CYS A 176 13.71 -14.66 -4.00
C CYS A 176 12.97 -13.42 -4.51
N MET A 177 13.03 -12.31 -3.77
CA MET A 177 12.47 -11.04 -4.20
C MET A 177 13.14 -10.52 -5.48
N ARG A 178 14.47 -10.49 -5.55
CA ARG A 178 15.21 -10.07 -6.74
C ARG A 178 14.86 -10.94 -7.95
N SER A 179 14.79 -12.26 -7.76
CA SER A 179 14.39 -13.25 -8.77
C SER A 179 12.99 -12.92 -9.30
N ALA A 180 12.02 -12.68 -8.40
CA ALA A 180 10.66 -12.28 -8.73
C ALA A 180 10.62 -10.95 -9.51
N MET A 181 11.24 -9.90 -8.98
CA MET A 181 11.28 -8.58 -9.59
C MET A 181 11.88 -8.63 -10.99
N ARG A 182 12.99 -9.33 -11.18
CA ARG A 182 13.66 -9.42 -12.47
C ARG A 182 12.82 -10.18 -13.51
N ARG A 183 12.15 -11.26 -13.09
CA ARG A 183 11.33 -12.10 -13.97
C ARG A 183 10.04 -11.41 -14.42
N TYR A 184 9.49 -10.56 -13.56
CA TYR A 184 8.19 -9.92 -13.76
C TYR A 184 8.25 -8.39 -13.88
N ALA A 185 9.44 -7.83 -14.13
CA ALA A 185 9.70 -6.39 -14.15
C ALA A 185 8.84 -5.63 -15.17
N ASP A 186 8.59 -6.27 -16.32
CA ASP A 186 7.81 -5.73 -17.43
C ASP A 186 6.33 -5.55 -17.10
N ARG A 187 5.84 -6.26 -16.08
CA ARG A 187 4.45 -6.25 -15.62
C ARG A 187 4.26 -5.54 -14.28
N LEU A 188 5.34 -5.20 -13.58
CA LEU A 188 5.26 -4.60 -12.25
C LEU A 188 4.74 -3.16 -12.35
N GLU A 189 3.54 -2.92 -11.83
CA GLU A 189 2.89 -1.61 -11.79
C GLU A 189 3.03 -0.95 -10.42
N GLU A 190 2.96 -1.76 -9.36
CA GLU A 190 3.17 -1.29 -8.00
C GLU A 190 4.18 -2.16 -7.27
N LEU A 191 5.10 -1.49 -6.56
CA LEU A 191 6.04 -2.13 -5.67
C LEU A 191 5.93 -1.51 -4.29
N ASP A 192 5.55 -2.32 -3.31
CA ASP A 192 5.64 -1.95 -1.90
C ASP A 192 6.73 -2.78 -1.24
N PHE A 193 7.73 -2.12 -0.69
CA PHE A 193 8.90 -2.75 -0.11
C PHE A 193 9.13 -2.18 1.28
N LYS A 194 8.99 -3.03 2.30
CA LYS A 194 9.22 -2.68 3.70
C LYS A 194 10.26 -3.62 4.29
N THR A 195 11.28 -3.07 4.93
CA THR A 195 12.38 -3.86 5.47
C THR A 195 12.97 -3.20 6.72
N THR A 196 13.63 -4.01 7.54
CA THR A 196 14.58 -3.54 8.55
C THR A 196 15.96 -3.30 7.93
N ALA A 197 16.70 -2.30 8.43
CA ALA A 197 18.00 -1.92 7.85
C ALA A 197 19.09 -2.98 7.98
N SER A 198 19.19 -3.65 9.13
CA SER A 198 20.14 -4.73 9.35
C SER A 198 20.01 -5.88 8.34
N SER A 199 18.83 -6.01 7.72
CA SER A 199 18.47 -7.11 6.83
C SER A 199 18.75 -6.84 5.34
N LEU A 200 19.29 -5.66 5.00
CA LEU A 200 19.62 -5.29 3.63
C LEU A 200 21.13 -5.09 3.47
N ASP A 201 21.85 -6.14 3.12
CA ASP A 201 23.05 -5.91 2.32
C ASP A 201 22.58 -5.64 0.88
N ILE A 202 22.43 -4.37 0.55
CA ILE A 202 21.81 -3.90 -0.71
C ILE A 202 22.59 -4.40 -1.94
N GLU A 203 23.88 -4.74 -1.78
CA GLU A 203 24.67 -5.44 -2.79
C GLU A 203 23.98 -6.71 -3.31
N PHE A 204 23.14 -7.37 -2.51
CA PHE A 204 22.42 -8.56 -2.97
C PHE A 204 21.26 -8.29 -3.91
N MET A 205 20.78 -7.04 -4.02
CA MET A 205 19.56 -6.77 -4.77
C MET A 205 19.80 -6.37 -6.24
N ASP A 206 20.96 -5.82 -6.62
CA ASP A 206 21.31 -5.42 -8.01
C ASP A 206 20.11 -4.79 -8.77
N LEU A 207 19.33 -3.94 -8.11
CA LEU A 207 18.09 -3.38 -8.68
C LEU A 207 18.36 -2.39 -9.80
N ASP A 208 19.59 -1.88 -9.89
CA ASP A 208 20.11 -1.02 -10.94
C ASP A 208 20.01 -1.65 -12.34
N ARG A 209 20.06 -2.99 -12.39
CA ARG A 209 19.98 -3.76 -13.62
C ARG A 209 18.56 -4.15 -14.01
N ILE A 210 17.57 -3.80 -13.20
CA ILE A 210 16.17 -4.14 -13.45
C ILE A 210 15.44 -2.91 -13.98
N HIS A 211 14.89 -3.04 -15.18
CA HIS A 211 14.09 -2.00 -15.81
C HIS A 211 12.61 -2.28 -15.57
N PHE A 212 11.90 -1.32 -14.95
CA PHE A 212 10.48 -1.44 -14.62
C PHE A 212 9.64 -0.50 -15.50
N PRO A 213 9.30 -0.88 -16.75
CA PRO A 213 8.64 0.01 -17.70
C PRO A 213 7.23 0.45 -17.28
N LEU A 214 6.52 -0.38 -16.49
CA LEU A 214 5.14 -0.12 -16.06
C LEU A 214 5.00 0.38 -14.63
N LEU A 215 6.10 0.54 -13.89
CA LEU A 215 6.04 0.89 -12.47
C LEU A 215 5.52 2.32 -12.29
N GLN A 216 4.33 2.44 -11.72
CA GLN A 216 3.66 3.72 -11.46
C GLN A 216 3.82 4.16 -10.01
N ARG A 217 3.78 3.20 -9.07
CA ARG A 217 3.83 3.47 -7.63
C ARG A 217 4.92 2.64 -6.98
N ALA A 218 5.81 3.32 -6.26
CA ALA A 218 6.82 2.69 -5.44
C ALA A 218 6.66 3.17 -3.99
N VAL A 219 6.58 2.21 -3.07
CA VAL A 219 6.56 2.46 -1.64
C VAL A 219 7.78 1.77 -1.05
N VAL A 220 8.57 2.53 -0.30
CA VAL A 220 9.83 2.05 0.28
C VAL A 220 9.84 2.43 1.76
N GLY A 221 9.58 1.47 2.64
CA GLY A 221 9.72 1.62 4.09
C GLY A 221 11.01 0.97 4.58
N ILE A 222 11.84 1.70 5.32
CA ILE A 222 13.10 1.16 5.85
C ILE A 222 13.21 1.45 7.33
N THR A 223 12.73 0.54 8.16
CA THR A 223 12.79 0.67 9.61
C THR A 223 14.21 0.43 10.10
N ILE A 224 14.90 1.48 10.57
CA ILE A 224 16.25 1.36 11.13
C ILE A 224 16.15 1.31 12.66
N PRO A 225 16.58 0.23 13.32
CA PRO A 225 16.49 0.14 14.77
C PRO A 225 17.50 1.05 15.50
N ILE A 226 18.69 1.34 14.95
CA ILE A 226 19.75 2.16 15.57
C ILE A 226 20.61 2.85 14.48
N GLU A 227 21.19 4.02 14.74
CA GLU A 227 22.16 4.68 13.84
C GLU A 227 23.39 3.78 13.59
N ILE A 228 23.41 3.06 12.46
CA ILE A 228 24.59 2.33 11.99
C ILE A 228 25.40 3.28 11.09
N PRO A 229 26.61 3.72 11.50
CA PRO A 229 27.46 4.58 10.67
C PRO A 229 27.90 3.84 9.40
N GLY A 230 27.82 4.49 8.23
CA GLY A 230 28.29 3.94 6.94
C GLY A 230 27.22 3.40 5.99
N TRP A 231 25.94 3.44 6.39
CA TRP A 231 24.84 2.81 5.65
C TRP A 231 24.10 3.59 4.51
N PRO A 232 24.57 4.74 3.96
CA PRO A 232 23.79 5.44 2.91
C PRO A 232 24.27 5.29 1.45
N ALA A 233 25.40 4.65 1.13
CA ALA A 233 25.98 4.78 -0.23
C ALA A 233 25.24 3.98 -1.34
N ARG A 234 24.37 3.02 -0.99
CA ARG A 234 24.06 1.89 -1.89
C ARG A 234 22.68 1.88 -2.54
N PHE A 235 21.75 2.78 -2.17
CA PHE A 235 20.49 2.92 -2.91
C PHE A 235 20.64 3.68 -4.22
N SER A 236 21.78 4.35 -4.44
CA SER A 236 22.03 5.28 -5.54
C SER A 236 21.88 4.71 -6.96
N GLU A 237 21.75 3.39 -7.12
CA GLU A 237 21.80 2.74 -8.43
C GLU A 237 20.44 2.24 -8.96
N MET A 238 19.43 2.08 -8.11
CA MET A 238 18.12 1.57 -8.53
C MET A 238 17.38 2.57 -9.46
N ARG A 239 16.87 2.10 -10.60
CA ARG A 239 16.23 2.98 -11.61
C ARG A 239 14.72 2.98 -11.48
N LEU A 240 14.18 3.87 -10.66
CA LEU A 240 12.74 4.15 -10.54
C LEU A 240 12.25 5.17 -11.59
N GLY A 241 12.81 5.13 -12.80
CA GLY A 241 12.57 6.13 -13.84
C GLY A 241 11.10 6.29 -14.25
N CYS A 242 10.27 5.26 -14.11
CA CYS A 242 8.85 5.32 -14.46
C CYS A 242 7.93 5.70 -13.29
N ALA A 243 8.43 5.65 -12.04
CA ALA A 243 7.60 5.84 -10.86
C ALA A 243 7.07 7.28 -10.79
N ARG A 244 5.75 7.41 -10.65
CA ARG A 244 5.04 8.70 -10.54
C ARG A 244 4.70 9.04 -9.09
N SER A 245 4.54 8.03 -8.24
CA SER A 245 4.30 8.19 -6.82
C SER A 245 5.38 7.45 -6.02
N LEU A 246 6.02 8.17 -5.10
CA LEU A 246 7.01 7.62 -4.17
C LEU A 246 6.56 7.85 -2.73
N THR A 247 6.35 6.80 -1.97
CA THR A 247 6.08 6.92 -0.53
C THR A 247 7.21 6.29 0.27
N LYS A 248 7.86 7.09 1.11
CA LYS A 248 8.85 6.62 2.09
C LYS A 248 8.23 6.61 3.48
N TYR A 249 8.17 5.44 4.10
CA TYR A 249 7.73 5.27 5.48
C TYR A 249 8.95 5.09 6.39
N GLU A 250 8.88 5.66 7.59
CA GLU A 250 9.76 5.42 8.75
C GLU A 250 11.22 5.11 8.45
N GLY A 251 12.14 6.04 8.76
CA GLY A 251 13.57 5.81 8.81
C GLY A 251 14.40 7.04 8.47
N PRO A 252 15.71 7.07 8.79
CA PRO A 252 16.65 8.10 8.38
C PRO A 252 16.54 8.41 6.89
N ILE A 253 16.51 9.69 6.54
CA ILE A 253 16.74 10.15 5.16
C ILE A 253 18.23 10.41 4.97
N ASN A 254 19.09 9.49 5.41
CA ASN A 254 20.53 9.68 5.29
C ASN A 254 21.00 9.67 3.83
N ASP A 255 20.18 9.12 2.93
CA ASP A 255 20.45 9.11 1.51
C ASP A 255 19.31 9.77 0.71
N PHE A 256 19.58 10.97 0.19
CA PHE A 256 18.77 11.59 -0.85
C PHE A 256 18.92 10.86 -2.19
N GLY A 257 19.80 9.87 -2.28
CA GLY A 257 19.96 8.94 -3.39
C GLY A 257 18.63 8.37 -3.82
N LEU A 258 17.74 7.99 -2.89
CA LEU A 258 16.39 7.51 -3.20
C LEU A 258 15.61 8.48 -4.11
N PHE A 259 15.76 9.79 -3.90
CA PHE A 259 15.08 10.79 -4.71
C PHE A 259 15.70 10.91 -6.11
N SER A 260 17.01 10.70 -6.24
CA SER A 260 17.66 10.65 -7.55
C SER A 260 17.27 9.43 -8.39
N LEU A 261 16.73 8.38 -7.77
CA LEU A 261 16.25 7.18 -8.46
C LEU A 261 14.96 7.39 -9.23
N ALA A 262 14.12 8.32 -8.78
CA ALA A 262 12.78 8.57 -9.31
C ALA A 262 12.67 9.99 -9.90
N PRO A 263 13.42 10.31 -10.97
CA PRO A 263 13.45 11.67 -11.53
C PRO A 263 12.08 12.14 -12.07
N ASN A 264 11.19 11.20 -12.39
CA ASN A 264 9.86 11.45 -12.93
C ASN A 264 8.74 11.42 -11.87
N VAL A 265 9.11 11.41 -10.59
CA VAL A 265 8.14 11.43 -9.49
C VAL A 265 7.30 12.72 -9.54
N VAL A 266 5.99 12.57 -9.42
CA VAL A 266 4.99 13.66 -9.43
C VAL A 266 4.42 13.89 -8.04
N GLU A 267 4.21 12.81 -7.29
CA GLU A 267 3.77 12.85 -5.90
C GLU A 267 4.76 12.12 -5.01
N MET A 268 5.13 12.77 -3.90
CA MET A 268 6.03 12.18 -2.93
C MET A 268 5.50 12.38 -1.52
N LYS A 269 5.51 11.30 -0.74
CA LYS A 269 5.19 11.28 0.69
C LYS A 269 6.40 10.74 1.43
N CYS A 270 6.87 11.45 2.45
CA CYS A 270 8.05 11.02 3.19
C CYS A 270 7.83 11.24 4.67
N ASP A 271 7.93 10.16 5.44
CA ASP A 271 7.97 10.21 6.89
C ASP A 271 9.43 10.25 7.37
N ALA A 272 9.89 11.44 7.74
CA ALA A 272 11.27 11.75 8.06
C ALA A 272 11.60 11.37 9.51
N VAL A 273 12.29 10.23 9.69
CA VAL A 273 12.73 9.77 11.01
C VAL A 273 14.25 9.79 11.10
N GLY A 274 14.85 10.95 11.37
CA GLY A 274 16.17 11.13 12.02
C GLY A 274 17.42 10.54 11.37
N GLY A 275 18.47 11.34 11.21
CA GLY A 275 19.82 10.84 10.93
C GLY A 275 20.81 11.93 10.52
N ILE A 276 22.04 11.53 10.21
CA ILE A 276 23.17 12.41 9.90
C ILE A 276 23.28 12.56 8.38
N TYR A 277 23.30 13.82 7.90
CA TYR A 277 23.23 14.13 6.47
C TYR A 277 24.55 14.67 5.93
N ASP A 278 24.90 14.23 4.71
CA ASP A 278 25.88 14.91 3.89
C ASP A 278 25.26 16.20 3.33
N LYS A 279 25.82 17.35 3.70
CA LYS A 279 25.30 18.67 3.34
C LYS A 279 25.54 19.04 1.88
N THR A 280 26.31 18.25 1.13
CA THR A 280 26.90 18.71 -0.14
C THR A 280 26.05 18.44 -1.39
N LYS A 281 25.04 17.56 -1.32
CA LYS A 281 24.33 17.11 -2.53
C LYS A 281 22.89 17.63 -2.62
N THR A 282 22.71 18.68 -3.42
CA THR A 282 21.39 19.15 -3.82
C THR A 282 20.74 18.19 -4.81
N VAL A 283 19.48 17.83 -4.60
CA VAL A 283 18.67 17.01 -5.51
C VAL A 283 17.60 17.87 -6.17
N VAL A 284 17.50 17.75 -7.49
CA VAL A 284 16.51 18.47 -8.30
C VAL A 284 15.42 17.49 -8.74
N LEU A 285 14.18 17.73 -8.33
CA LEU A 285 13.02 16.93 -8.73
C LEU A 285 12.12 17.78 -9.64
N VAL A 286 12.44 17.76 -10.94
CA VAL A 286 11.84 18.66 -11.94
C VAL A 286 10.34 18.42 -12.18
N HIS A 287 9.84 17.22 -11.87
CA HIS A 287 8.43 16.84 -12.11
C HIS A 287 7.58 16.78 -10.84
N LEU A 288 8.18 16.97 -9.66
CA LEU A 288 7.47 16.83 -8.40
C LEU A 288 6.47 17.96 -8.21
N ARG A 289 5.18 17.62 -8.15
CA ARG A 289 4.06 18.56 -7.98
C ARG A 289 3.49 18.55 -6.58
N SER A 290 3.54 17.42 -5.88
CA SER A 290 3.00 17.27 -4.53
C SER A 290 4.04 16.65 -3.61
N LEU A 291 4.40 17.35 -2.54
CA LEU A 291 5.31 16.86 -1.51
C LEU A 291 4.61 16.89 -0.15
N THR A 292 4.55 15.73 0.51
CA THR A 292 4.11 15.62 1.91
C THR A 292 5.27 15.13 2.75
N LEU A 293 5.64 15.92 3.76
CA LEU A 293 6.65 15.58 4.75
C LEU A 293 5.95 15.43 6.10
N SER A 294 6.19 14.32 6.79
CA SER A 294 5.84 14.14 8.21
C SER A 294 7.10 13.85 9.02
N GLY A 295 7.19 14.24 10.29
CA GLY A 295 8.33 13.91 11.17
C GLY A 295 8.73 14.98 12.18
N GLY A 296 9.87 14.81 12.87
CA GLY A 296 10.34 15.71 13.93
C GLY A 296 11.11 16.96 13.48
N SER A 297 11.17 17.98 14.36
CA SER A 297 11.59 19.40 14.12
C SER A 297 12.78 19.66 13.23
N VAL A 298 13.94 19.16 13.67
CA VAL A 298 15.22 19.53 13.09
C VAL A 298 15.37 18.92 11.69
N ARG A 299 14.53 17.95 11.33
CA ARG A 299 14.81 16.97 10.26
C ARG A 299 14.18 17.39 8.93
N ILE A 300 12.98 17.98 8.99
CA ILE A 300 12.27 18.46 7.79
C ILE A 300 13.05 19.61 7.13
N THR A 301 13.58 20.53 7.95
CA THR A 301 14.45 21.64 7.51
C THR A 301 15.59 21.16 6.62
N TRP A 302 16.32 20.10 7.01
CA TRP A 302 17.44 19.56 6.23
C TRP A 302 17.01 18.97 4.91
N VAL A 303 15.89 18.24 4.89
CA VAL A 303 15.31 17.69 3.64
C VAL A 303 15.02 18.82 2.67
N LEU A 304 14.36 19.88 3.15
CA LEU A 304 14.02 21.04 2.33
C LEU A 304 15.27 21.77 1.83
N LEU A 305 16.33 21.89 2.63
CA LEU A 305 17.58 22.54 2.22
C LEU A 305 18.29 21.85 1.05
N GLN A 306 18.10 20.53 0.88
CA GLN A 306 18.73 19.77 -0.20
C GLN A 306 17.84 19.62 -1.44
N LEU A 307 16.57 19.99 -1.38
CA LEU A 307 15.65 19.84 -2.50
C LEU A 307 15.54 21.12 -3.34
N THR A 308 15.48 20.95 -4.66
CA THR A 308 15.10 22.00 -5.62
C THR A 308 13.89 21.50 -6.41
N LEU A 309 12.74 22.16 -6.25
CA LEU A 309 11.44 21.64 -6.67
C LEU A 309 10.74 22.65 -7.61
N PRO A 310 11.21 22.82 -8.86
CA PRO A 310 10.74 23.89 -9.75
C PRO A 310 9.28 23.74 -10.20
N ALA A 311 8.69 22.55 -10.07
CA ALA A 311 7.30 22.25 -10.46
C ALA A 311 6.35 22.08 -9.26
N LEU A 312 6.77 22.42 -8.04
CA LEU A 312 6.00 22.14 -6.83
C LEU A 312 4.73 22.96 -6.73
N VAL A 313 3.57 22.30 -6.69
CA VAL A 313 2.24 22.91 -6.59
C VAL A 313 1.68 22.83 -5.17
N SER A 314 1.93 21.71 -4.49
CA SER A 314 1.42 21.43 -3.14
C SER A 314 2.55 20.99 -2.22
N LEU A 315 2.73 21.70 -1.12
CA LEU A 315 3.64 21.34 -0.04
C LEU A 315 2.85 21.17 1.26
N ARG A 316 2.90 19.97 1.83
CA ARG A 316 2.33 19.67 3.14
C ARG A 316 3.45 19.26 4.08
N ILE A 317 3.54 19.91 5.22
CA ILE A 317 4.50 19.61 6.28
C ILE A 317 3.70 19.36 7.56
N SER A 318 3.89 18.18 8.14
CA SER A 318 3.31 17.78 9.42
C SER A 318 4.43 17.48 10.41
N GLY A 319 4.42 18.12 11.57
CA GLY A 319 5.53 18.12 12.52
C GLY A 319 6.29 19.44 12.49
N SER A 320 7.46 19.50 13.11
CA SER A 320 8.16 20.76 13.31
C SER A 320 9.14 21.08 12.17
N CYS A 321 9.26 22.35 11.82
CA CYS A 321 10.13 22.84 10.74
C CYS A 321 10.58 24.25 11.12
N THR A 322 11.87 24.55 10.99
CA THR A 322 12.37 25.91 11.20
C THR A 322 12.17 26.76 9.95
N PRO A 323 11.88 28.07 10.10
CA PRO A 323 11.78 28.99 8.96
C PRO A 323 13.03 28.98 8.08
N ASP A 324 14.21 28.88 8.69
CA ASP A 324 15.51 28.93 8.03
C ASP A 324 15.74 27.83 6.97
N GLY A 325 15.05 26.69 7.06
CA GLY A 325 15.13 25.64 6.03
C GLY A 325 14.04 25.75 4.97
N LEU A 326 12.88 26.29 5.37
CA LEU A 326 11.74 26.43 4.49
C LEU A 326 11.95 27.56 3.48
N GLU A 327 12.45 28.72 3.94
CA GLU A 327 12.65 29.90 3.08
C GLU A 327 13.58 29.61 1.89
N PRO A 328 14.80 29.04 2.07
CA PRO A 328 15.67 28.72 0.93
C PRO A 328 15.06 27.70 -0.04
N CYS A 329 14.29 26.74 0.47
CA CYS A 329 13.60 25.77 -0.38
C CYS A 329 12.51 26.44 -1.23
N LEU A 330 11.76 27.38 -0.64
CA LEU A 330 10.73 28.14 -1.34
C LEU A 330 11.33 29.14 -2.35
N GLU A 331 12.49 29.71 -2.04
CA GLU A 331 13.22 30.59 -2.97
C GLU A 331 13.77 29.84 -4.19
N ARG A 332 14.34 28.65 -3.97
CA ARG A 332 14.84 27.78 -5.07
C ARG A 332 13.72 27.17 -5.90
N SER A 333 12.55 27.00 -5.31
CA SER A 333 11.37 26.47 -6.00
C SER A 333 10.65 27.64 -6.69
N ALA A 334 11.06 27.96 -7.93
CA ALA A 334 10.42 28.96 -8.82
C ALA A 334 8.89 28.77 -8.86
N PRO A 335 8.05 29.75 -9.27
CA PRO A 335 6.64 29.75 -8.88
C PRO A 335 5.77 28.75 -9.66
N PRO A 336 5.33 27.66 -9.01
CA PRO A 336 3.92 27.24 -9.09
C PRO A 336 3.28 26.81 -7.74
N LEU A 337 3.87 27.13 -6.58
CA LEU A 337 3.30 26.73 -5.29
C LEU A 337 1.93 27.40 -5.04
N GLN A 338 0.87 26.59 -5.05
CA GLN A 338 -0.52 27.02 -4.86
C GLN A 338 -1.01 26.71 -3.45
N THR A 339 -0.55 25.58 -2.88
CA THR A 339 -1.01 25.09 -1.58
C THR A 339 0.18 24.88 -0.66
N LEU A 340 0.16 25.55 0.49
CA LEU A 340 1.08 25.32 1.60
C LEU A 340 0.26 24.97 2.84
N SER A 341 0.48 23.77 3.38
CA SER A 341 -0.17 23.28 4.59
C SER A 341 0.89 22.97 5.63
N LEU A 342 0.86 23.69 6.75
CA LEU A 342 1.77 23.49 7.87
C LEU A 342 0.96 23.03 9.08
N ALA A 343 1.19 21.79 9.52
CA ALA A 343 0.64 21.23 10.76
C ALA A 343 1.79 21.08 11.76
N LEU A 344 2.18 22.21 12.36
CA LEU A 344 3.31 22.26 13.29
C LEU A 344 2.89 21.73 14.67
N SER A 345 3.50 20.64 15.11
CA SER A 345 3.41 20.21 16.51
C SER A 345 4.32 21.08 17.35
N HIS A 346 3.78 21.75 18.37
CA HIS A 346 4.60 22.42 19.37
C HIS A 346 5.41 21.32 20.08
N ALA A 347 6.74 21.41 20.04
CA ALA A 347 7.58 20.52 20.84
C ALA A 347 7.42 20.96 22.30
N GLU A 348 6.43 20.42 22.98
CA GLU A 348 6.25 20.63 24.42
C GLU A 348 7.30 19.81 25.16
N GLY A 349 8.43 20.46 25.48
CA GLY A 349 9.36 19.98 26.48
C GLY A 349 10.47 19.06 25.97
N GLU A 350 11.49 19.66 25.37
CA GLU A 350 12.89 19.26 25.58
C GLU A 350 13.73 20.51 25.25
N ASP A 351 14.34 21.08 26.27
CA ASP A 351 15.25 22.23 26.28
C ASP A 351 14.66 23.63 25.99
N GLY A 352 14.10 24.25 27.03
CA GLY A 352 14.32 25.66 27.39
C GLY A 352 14.36 26.71 26.27
N TRP A 353 13.42 26.69 25.32
CA TRP A 353 13.33 27.73 24.30
C TRP A 353 12.85 29.04 24.96
N VAL A 354 13.80 29.93 25.30
CA VAL A 354 13.49 31.31 25.71
C VAL A 354 12.99 32.04 24.46
N PRO A 355 11.79 32.66 24.48
CA PRO A 355 11.31 33.40 23.32
C PRO A 355 12.22 34.58 23.05
N GLY A 356 13.07 34.45 22.03
CA GLY A 356 13.80 35.57 21.44
C GLY A 356 12.82 36.60 20.87
N ASN A 357 13.19 37.88 20.98
CA ASN A 357 12.40 39.03 20.53
C ASN A 357 11.77 38.81 19.14
N PRO A 358 10.54 39.31 18.91
CA PRO A 358 9.89 39.22 17.60
C PRO A 358 10.69 40.01 16.56
N VAL A 359 11.40 39.29 15.69
CA VAL A 359 11.99 39.85 14.48
C VAL A 359 10.88 40.01 13.45
N SER A 360 10.69 41.24 12.98
CA SER A 360 9.69 41.58 11.97
C SER A 360 10.19 41.21 10.59
N HIS A 361 9.68 40.12 10.01
CA HIS A 361 10.00 39.70 8.64
C HIS A 361 9.09 40.36 7.58
N PRO A 362 9.57 40.62 6.34
CA PRO A 362 8.96 41.61 5.44
C PRO A 362 7.82 41.12 4.53
N TRP A 363 7.37 39.86 4.66
CA TRP A 363 6.61 39.19 3.59
C TRP A 363 5.08 39.16 3.74
N LEU A 364 4.50 39.82 4.74
CA LEU A 364 3.07 40.10 4.76
C LEU A 364 2.80 41.45 4.08
N PRO A 365 1.92 41.53 3.05
CA PRO A 365 1.51 42.83 2.52
C PRO A 365 0.83 43.61 3.66
N ARG A 366 1.48 44.68 4.12
CA ARG A 366 0.90 45.60 5.10
C ARG A 366 -0.36 46.22 4.48
N SER A 367 -1.54 45.77 4.89
CA SER A 367 -2.74 46.57 4.75
C SER A 367 -2.54 47.83 5.60
N ARG A 368 -2.39 48.99 4.95
CA ARG A 368 -2.44 50.28 5.62
C ARG A 368 -3.83 50.45 6.21
N THR A 369 -3.96 50.26 7.52
CA THR A 369 -5.08 50.82 8.28
C THR A 369 -4.53 51.54 9.50
N SER A 370 -5.00 52.77 9.65
CA SER A 370 -4.73 53.70 10.74
C SER A 370 -5.05 53.11 12.11
N SER A 371 -4.25 53.55 13.08
CA SER A 371 -4.28 53.33 14.52
C SER A 371 -5.65 53.04 15.17
N SER A 372 -5.77 51.86 15.78
CA SER A 372 -6.24 51.68 17.16
C SER A 372 -5.82 50.30 17.67
N THR A 373 -5.38 50.24 18.92
CA THR A 373 -4.80 49.05 19.59
C THR A 373 -5.89 48.05 19.97
N PRO A 374 -5.78 46.75 19.63
CA PRO A 374 -6.59 45.69 20.24
C PRO A 374 -5.77 44.88 21.30
N PRO A 375 -6.46 44.17 22.22
CA PRO A 375 -5.84 43.46 23.35
C PRO A 375 -5.15 42.15 22.89
N PRO A 376 -4.33 41.50 23.75
CA PRO A 376 -3.55 40.33 23.35
C PRO A 376 -4.46 39.13 23.07
N ILE A 377 -4.27 38.53 21.90
CA ILE A 377 -4.97 37.30 21.49
C ILE A 377 -4.11 36.11 21.92
N ASN A 378 -4.67 35.23 22.76
CA ASN A 378 -4.13 33.91 23.04
C ASN A 378 -4.21 33.05 21.77
N PHE A 379 -3.08 32.48 21.34
CA PHE A 379 -3.04 31.53 20.23
C PHE A 379 -3.53 30.14 20.68
N SER A 380 -4.53 29.61 19.99
CA SER A 380 -4.98 28.21 20.05
C SER A 380 -4.47 27.48 18.79
N PRO A 381 -4.09 26.19 18.84
CA PRO A 381 -3.47 25.51 17.70
C PRO A 381 -4.53 25.26 16.63
N THR A 382 -4.60 26.14 15.65
CA THR A 382 -5.53 26.01 14.51
C THR A 382 -4.75 25.80 13.23
N PHE A 383 -5.23 24.88 12.40
CA PHE A 383 -4.75 24.67 11.03
C PHE A 383 -4.62 25.99 10.27
N CYS A 384 -3.40 26.33 9.83
CA CYS A 384 -3.19 27.45 8.91
C CYS A 384 -3.16 26.91 7.48
N ILE A 385 -4.25 27.10 6.73
CA ILE A 385 -4.27 26.90 5.28
C ILE A 385 -3.95 28.26 4.63
N PHE A 386 -2.75 28.41 4.08
CA PHE A 386 -2.42 29.58 3.28
C PHE A 386 -2.79 29.31 1.82
N ARG A 387 -3.84 29.97 1.32
CA ARG A 387 -4.19 29.97 -0.12
C ARG A 387 -3.64 31.25 -0.75
N ARG A 388 -2.64 31.13 -1.62
CA ARG A 388 -2.07 32.29 -2.32
C ARG A 388 -2.97 32.66 -3.51
N THR A 389 -3.87 33.62 -3.35
CA THR A 389 -4.60 34.24 -4.47
C THR A 389 -3.84 35.47 -4.96
N ARG A 390 -3.39 35.46 -6.22
CA ARG A 390 -2.91 36.68 -6.90
C ARG A 390 -4.03 37.18 -7.82
N THR A 391 -4.56 38.37 -7.52
CA THR A 391 -5.36 39.15 -8.46
C THR A 391 -4.39 39.91 -9.36
N LEU A 392 -4.37 39.58 -10.66
CA LEU A 392 -3.61 40.34 -11.66
C LEU A 392 -4.39 41.61 -12.00
N VAL A 393 -3.86 42.78 -11.64
CA VAL A 393 -4.34 44.08 -12.13
C VAL A 393 -3.49 44.44 -13.35
N TYR A 394 -4.12 44.50 -14.53
CA TYR A 394 -3.49 45.04 -15.73
C TYR A 394 -3.53 46.57 -15.68
N PRO A 395 -2.41 47.27 -15.96
CA PRO A 395 -2.47 48.71 -16.18
C PRO A 395 -3.08 49.01 -17.56
N ALA A 396 -3.92 50.04 -17.61
CA ALA A 396 -4.51 50.60 -18.83
C ALA A 396 -3.48 51.41 -19.63
#